data_AF-A0A8J7TU29-F1
#
_entry.id   AF-A0A8J7TU29-F1
#
_cell.length_a   1.000
_cell.length_b   1.000
_cell.length_c   1.000
_cell.angle_alpha   90.00
_cell.angle_beta   90.00
_cell.angle_gamma   90.00
#
_symmetry.space_group_name_H-M   'P 1'
#
loop_
_entity.id
_entity.type
_entity.pdbx_description
1 polymer ?
#
loop_
_entity_poly.entity_id
_entity_poly.type
_entity_poly.pdbx_seq_one_letter_code
_entity_poly.pdbx_strand_id
1 'polypeptide(L)' 'MPTKHPRVNITFEEATVALISDLAHQEHKSVSSFAKELILEALERREDMNLSALAEIRDQAASKKVKHEDVWN' A
#
# COMPACT_ATOMS: atom_id res chain seq x y z
N MET A 1 -20.96 11.38 15.31
CA MET A 1 -19.73 10.64 15.67
C MET A 1 -19.16 10.04 14.41
N PRO A 2 -17.89 10.30 14.04
CA PRO A 2 -17.22 9.48 13.05
C PRO A 2 -17.13 8.08 13.64
N THR A 3 -17.68 7.08 12.96
CA THR A 3 -17.67 5.69 13.41
C THR A 3 -16.23 5.19 13.54
N LYS A 4 -15.96 4.37 14.57
CA LYS A 4 -14.64 3.74 14.83
C LYS A 4 -14.06 2.97 13.63
N HIS A 5 -14.89 2.64 12.64
CA HIS A 5 -14.49 1.99 11.40
C HIS A 5 -15.02 2.80 10.21
N PRO A 6 -14.16 3.57 9.50
CA PRO A 6 -14.56 4.21 8.26
C PRO A 6 -14.96 3.13 7.25
N ARG A 7 -16.05 3.37 6.52
CA ARG A 7 -16.56 2.46 5.50
C ARG A 7 -16.47 3.14 4.14
N VAL A 8 -16.03 2.39 3.15
CA VAL A 8 -15.97 2.82 1.75
C VAL A 8 -16.85 1.85 0.96
N ASN A 9 -17.81 2.38 0.21
CA ASN A 9 -18.62 1.60 -0.72
C ASN A 9 -18.07 1.83 -2.13
N ILE A 10 -17.83 0.75 -2.86
CA ILE A 10 -17.26 0.80 -4.21
C ILE A 10 -18.20 0.04 -5.15
N THR A 11 -18.54 0.66 -6.27
CA THR A 11 -19.32 0.01 -7.33
C THR A 11 -18.35 -0.48 -8.41
N PHE A 12 -18.47 -1.75 -8.78
CA PHE A 12 -17.67 -2.39 -9.81
C PHE A 12 -18.57 -2.84 -10.97
N GLU A 13 -17.96 -3.09 -12.13
CA GLU A 13 -18.63 -3.78 -13.22
C GLU A 13 -18.88 -5.25 -12.85
N GLU A 14 -19.92 -5.85 -13.44
CA GLU A 14 -20.31 -7.23 -13.18
C GLU A 14 -19.16 -8.22 -13.43
N ALA A 15 -18.43 -8.05 -14.54
CA ALA A 15 -17.28 -8.89 -14.88
C ALA A 15 -16.17 -8.80 -13.82
N THR A 16 -15.93 -7.60 -13.27
CA THR A 16 -14.93 -7.37 -12.22
C THR A 16 -15.35 -8.07 -10.92
N VAL A 17 -16.64 -7.98 -10.54
CA VAL A 17 -17.17 -8.68 -9.36
C VAL A 17 -17.07 -10.19 -9.51
N ALA A 18 -17.35 -10.73 -10.70
CA ALA A 18 -17.22 -12.16 -10.98
C ALA A 18 -15.77 -12.63 -10.78
N LEU A 19 -14.81 -11.92 -11.37
CA LEU A 19 -13.38 -12.23 -11.21
C LEU A 19 -12.91 -12.19 -9.76
N ILE A 20 -13.27 -11.14 -9.01
CA ILE A 20 -12.92 -11.02 -7.59
C ILE A 20 -13.56 -12.15 -6.78
N SER A 21 -14.79 -12.54 -7.11
CA SER A 21 -15.51 -13.61 -6.41
C SER A 21 -14.87 -14.98 -6.64
N ASP A 22 -14.48 -15.28 -7.89
CA ASP A 22 -13.81 -16.53 -8.24
C ASP A 22 -12.46 -16.65 -7.52
N LEU A 23 -11.66 -15.58 -7.52
CA LEU A 23 -10.39 -15.54 -6.81
C LEU A 23 -10.56 -15.65 -5.29
N ALA A 24 -11.54 -14.95 -4.72
CA ALA A 24 -11.83 -15.04 -3.30
C ALA A 24 -12.24 -16.47 -2.89
N HIS A 25 -13.00 -17.16 -3.74
CA HIS A 25 -13.39 -18.56 -3.52
C HIS A 25 -12.18 -19.51 -3.57
N GLN A 26 -11.26 -19.31 -4.52
CA GLN A 26 -10.01 -20.07 -4.60
C GLN A 26 -9.15 -19.90 -3.33
N GLU A 27 -9.15 -18.70 -2.76
CA GLU A 27 -8.41 -18.36 -1.54
C GLU A 27 -9.18 -18.69 -0.24
N HIS A 28 -10.38 -19.29 -0.33
CA HIS A 28 -11.27 -19.59 0.81
C HIS A 28 -11.62 -18.35 1.68
N LYS A 29 -11.78 -17.19 1.05
CA LYS A 29 -12.07 -15.90 1.71
C LYS A 29 -13.42 -15.33 1.27
N SER A 30 -13.96 -14.39 2.05
CA SER A 30 -15.09 -13.60 1.60
C SER A 30 -14.65 -12.57 0.55
N VAL A 31 -15.53 -12.26 -0.40
CA VAL A 31 -15.29 -11.25 -1.46
C VAL A 31 -14.83 -9.92 -0.87
N SER A 32 -15.43 -9.48 0.23
CA SER A 32 -15.08 -8.21 0.88
C SER A 32 -13.71 -8.24 1.57
N SER A 33 -13.33 -9.36 2.19
CA SER A 33 -12.00 -9.52 2.78
C SER A 33 -10.93 -9.57 1.71
N PHE A 34 -11.17 -10.33 0.64
CA PHE A 34 -10.24 -10.44 -0.47
C PHE A 34 -10.08 -9.11 -1.22
N ALA A 35 -11.18 -8.40 -1.50
CA ALA A 35 -11.13 -7.06 -2.08
C ALA A 35 -10.35 -6.07 -1.19
N LYS A 36 -10.53 -6.14 0.14
CA LYS A 36 -9.75 -5.32 1.08
C LYS A 36 -8.26 -5.62 0.98
N GLU A 37 -7.87 -6.89 0.94
CA GLU A 37 -6.46 -7.30 0.80
C GLU A 37 -5.85 -6.78 -0.49
N LEU A 38 -6.55 -6.95 -1.63
CA LEU A 38 -6.09 -6.41 -2.92
C LEU A 38 -5.92 -4.88 -2.89
N ILE A 39 -6.83 -4.16 -2.23
CA ILE A 39 -6.71 -2.70 -2.07
C ILE A 39 -5.48 -2.34 -1.24
N LEU A 40 -5.23 -3.05 -0.12
CA LEU A 40 -4.06 -2.82 0.71
C LEU A 40 -2.76 -3.13 -0.03
N GLU A 41 -2.70 -4.25 -0.75
CA GLU A 41 -1.53 -4.62 -1.55
C GLU A 41 -1.25 -3.57 -2.65
N ALA A 42 -2.28 -3.05 -3.31
CA ALA A 42 -2.13 -2.00 -4.31
C ALA A 42 -1.60 -0.69 -3.70
N LEU A 43 -1.99 -0.36 -2.46
CA LEU A 43 -1.48 0.80 -1.73
C LEU A 43 -0.02 0.60 -1.32
N GLU A 44 0.33 -0.57 -0.79
CA GLU A 44 1.72 -0.91 -0.43
C GLU A 44 2.64 -0.83 -1.64
N ARG A 45 2.24 -1.40 -2.79
CA ARG A 45 3.02 -1.31 -4.03
C ARG A 45 3.23 0.14 -4.49
N ARG A 46 2.22 1.01 -4.31
CA ARG A 46 2.35 2.44 -4.64
C ARG A 46 3.32 3.14 -3.69
N GLU A 47 3.26 2.81 -2.40
CA GLU A 47 4.17 3.35 -1.40
C GLU A 47 5.62 2.94 -1.69
N ASP A 48 5.86 1.65 -1.95
CA ASP A 48 7.18 1.13 -2.29
C ASP A 48 7.81 1.82 -3.49
N MET A 49 7.02 2.10 -4.53
CA MET A 49 7.49 2.88 -5.68
C MET A 49 7.97 4.28 -5.26
N ASN A 50 7.21 4.97 -4.40
CA ASN A 50 7.55 6.31 -3.95
C ASN A 50 8.77 6.30 -3.02
N LEU A 51 8.86 5.32 -2.11
CA LEU A 51 9.99 5.17 -1.20
C LEU A 51 11.27 4.83 -1.97
N SER A 52 11.17 4.00 -3.01
CA SER A 52 12.29 3.69 -3.90
C SER A 52 12.81 4.94 -4.60
N ALA A 53 11.91 5.76 -5.17
CA ALA A 53 12.29 7.03 -5.80
C ALA A 53 12.96 7.99 -4.79
N LEU A 54 12.47 8.04 -3.54
CA LEU A 54 13.11 8.83 -2.49
C LEU A 54 14.50 8.31 -2.14
N ALA A 55 14.69 6.99 -2.09
CA ALA A 55 15.99 6.38 -1.84
C ALA A 55 16.99 6.73 -2.95
N GLU A 56 16.59 6.63 -4.22
CA GLU A 56 17.42 7.02 -5.37
C GLU A 56 17.89 8.48 -5.29
N ILE A 57 16.98 9.40 -4.92
CA ILE A 57 17.33 10.82 -4.72
C ILE A 57 18.40 10.96 -3.63
N ARG A 58 18.29 10.21 -2.53
CA ARG A 58 19.24 10.27 -1.41
C ARG A 58 20.60 9.67 -1.77
N ASP A 59 20.61 8.60 -2.56
CA ASP A 59 21.85 7.95 -3.01
C ASP A 59 22.63 8.84 -3.97
N GLN A 60 21.93 9.58 -4.84
CA GLN A 60 22.55 10.53 -5.77
C GLN A 60 22.94 11.85 -5.11
N ALA A 61 22.25 12.24 -4.04
CA ALA A 61 22.58 13.44 -3.30
C ALA A 61 23.90 13.27 -2.55
N ALA A 62 24.95 13.97 -2.99
CA ALA A 62 26.22 14.05 -2.27
C ALA A 62 25.99 14.73 -0.91
N SER A 63 25.75 13.92 0.13
CA SER A 63 25.61 14.40 1.50
C SER A 63 26.99 14.64 2.12
N LYS A 64 27.13 15.76 2.83
CA LYS A 64 28.35 16.06 3.59
C LYS A 64 28.50 15.01 4.68
N LYS A 65 29.53 14.18 4.61
CA LYS A 65 29.84 13.19 5.65
C LYS A 65 30.34 13.94 6.88
N VAL A 66 29.62 13.82 7.98
CA VAL A 66 29.97 14.42 9.27
C VAL A 66 30.36 13.30 10.23
N LYS A 67 31.35 13.53 11.11
CA LYS A 67 31.72 12.52 12.11
C LYS A 67 30.57 12.38 13.11
N HIS A 68 30.35 11.16 13.62
CA HIS A 68 29.30 10.88 14.60
C HIS A 68 29.39 11.80 15.82
N GLU A 69 30.62 12.05 16.29
CA GLU A 69 30.95 12.92 17.42
C GLU A 69 30.50 14.39 17.19
N ASP A 70 30.44 14.87 15.95
CA ASP A 70 30.03 16.25 15.65
C ASP A 70 28.50 16.41 15.58
N VAL A 71 27.75 15.31 15.51
CA VAL A 71 26.29 15.30 15.33
C VAL A 71 25.56 14.92 16.62
N TRP A 72 26.16 14.07 17.46
CA TRP A 72 25.51 13.46 18.61
C TRP A 72 26.07 13.90 19.98
N ASN A 73 27.00 14.85 20.01
CA ASN A 73 27.44 15.53 21.24
C ASN A 73 26.57 16.75 21.55
#